data_AF-A0A830D8R1-F1
#
_entry.id   AF-A0A830D8R1-F1
#
_cell.length_a   1.000
_cell.length_b   1.000
_cell.length_c   1.000
_cell.angle_alpha   90.00
_cell.angle_beta   90.00
_cell.angle_gamma   90.00
#
_symmetry.space_group_name_H-M   'P 1'
#
loop_
_entity.id
_entity.type
_entity.pdbx_description
1 polymer ?
#
loop_
_entity_poly.entity_id
_entity_poly.type
_entity_poly.pdbx_seq_one_letter_code
_entity_poly.pdbx_strand_id
1 'polypeptide(L)'
;MFLFIHNIPQTLFSKLRLLLISRRPNVRAKRHFVLGAQLLSQARSTSDNRSLAALAAAEADRAISLDPNDAASHILKALALELQGFRTSALDSLDAALSPMAAKSLSGDERGDALYKRAELRVAVGGGGGGAVEDLVESVRLKGDNAKAYALLGECYESNGLRLEARRAYEDALRVQPNYDLARNALARLE
;
A
#
# COMPACT_ATOMS: atom_id res chain seq x y z
N MET A 1 19.58 -14.09 -56.73
CA MET A 1 19.67 -13.33 -55.45
C MET A 1 19.24 -14.29 -54.34
N PHE A 2 20.19 -15.03 -53.77
CA PHE A 2 19.94 -16.05 -52.75
C PHE A 2 19.78 -15.40 -51.38
N LEU A 3 18.58 -15.45 -50.80
CA LEU A 3 18.35 -15.08 -49.40
C LEU A 3 18.64 -16.30 -48.53
N PHE A 4 19.77 -16.26 -47.84
CA PHE A 4 20.19 -17.21 -46.82
C PHE A 4 19.14 -17.27 -45.69
N ILE A 5 18.39 -18.37 -45.64
CA ILE A 5 17.64 -18.77 -44.45
C ILE A 5 18.66 -19.33 -43.46
N HIS A 6 19.13 -18.50 -42.53
CA HIS A 6 19.92 -18.98 -41.42
C HIS A 6 19.03 -19.70 -40.41
N ASN A 7 19.25 -21.00 -40.39
CA ASN A 7 18.92 -22.00 -39.36
C ASN A 7 18.91 -21.39 -37.93
N ILE A 8 17.71 -21.04 -37.43
CA ILE A 8 17.52 -20.65 -36.02
C ILE A 8 17.43 -21.94 -35.20
N PRO A 9 18.33 -22.18 -34.24
CA PRO A 9 18.34 -23.43 -33.48
C PRO A 9 17.06 -23.60 -32.65
N GLN A 10 16.46 -24.79 -32.68
CA GLN A 10 15.21 -25.13 -31.96
C GLN A 10 15.30 -24.92 -30.42
N THR A 11 16.52 -24.80 -29.89
CA THR A 11 16.80 -24.46 -28.48
C THR A 11 16.52 -22.99 -28.13
N LEU A 12 16.51 -22.10 -29.13
CA LEU A 12 16.12 -20.69 -28.96
C LEU A 12 14.61 -20.56 -28.88
N PHE A 13 13.88 -21.34 -29.71
CA PHE A 13 12.43 -21.39 -29.65
C PHE A 13 11.93 -22.00 -28.34
N SER A 14 12.54 -23.06 -27.80
CA SER A 14 12.11 -23.62 -26.51
C SER A 14 12.32 -22.68 -25.33
N LYS A 15 13.42 -21.91 -25.29
CA LYS A 15 13.65 -20.87 -24.27
C LYS A 15 12.73 -19.65 -24.45
N LEU A 16 12.44 -19.25 -25.69
CA LEU A 16 11.49 -18.17 -25.97
C LEU A 16 10.03 -18.60 -25.71
N ARG A 17 9.69 -19.88 -25.97
CA ARG A 17 8.40 -20.50 -25.61
C ARG A 17 8.24 -20.57 -24.10
N LEU A 18 9.28 -20.93 -23.33
CA LEU A 18 9.24 -20.92 -21.86
C LEU A 18 9.11 -19.49 -21.28
N LEU A 19 9.76 -18.48 -21.88
CA LEU A 19 9.61 -17.07 -21.51
C LEU A 19 8.23 -16.49 -21.86
N LEU A 20 7.58 -16.98 -22.93
CA LEU A 20 6.24 -16.55 -23.36
C LEU A 20 5.10 -17.39 -22.75
N ILE A 21 5.40 -18.57 -22.20
CA ILE A 21 4.45 -19.45 -21.51
C ILE A 21 4.36 -19.08 -20.01
N SER A 22 5.45 -18.69 -19.34
CA SER A 22 5.41 -18.20 -17.94
C SER A 22 4.83 -16.78 -17.77
N ARG A 23 4.54 -16.04 -18.85
CA ARG A 23 4.15 -14.61 -18.81
C ARG A 23 2.65 -14.32 -19.00
N ARG A 24 1.82 -15.33 -19.22
CA ARG A 24 0.39 -15.11 -19.55
C ARG A 24 -0.52 -14.70 -18.37
N PRO A 25 -0.38 -15.22 -17.13
CA PRO A 25 -1.19 -14.76 -16.00
C PRO A 25 -0.75 -13.36 -15.54
N ASN A 26 0.55 -13.12 -15.40
CA ASN A 26 1.07 -11.85 -14.86
C ASN A 26 0.77 -10.63 -15.75
N VAL A 27 0.70 -10.79 -17.08
CA VAL A 27 0.33 -9.68 -17.97
C VAL A 27 -1.16 -9.34 -17.83
N ARG A 28 -2.03 -10.34 -17.65
CA ARG A 28 -3.46 -10.12 -17.42
C ARG A 28 -3.70 -9.50 -16.04
N ALA A 29 -3.02 -10.01 -15.00
CA ALA A 29 -3.06 -9.43 -13.65
C ALA A 29 -2.68 -7.95 -13.67
N LYS A 30 -1.55 -7.61 -14.31
CA LYS A 30 -1.09 -6.23 -14.46
C LYS A 30 -2.07 -5.33 -15.21
N ARG A 31 -2.77 -5.85 -16.23
CA ARG A 31 -3.82 -5.07 -16.93
C ARG A 31 -4.96 -4.72 -15.99
N HIS A 32 -5.48 -5.70 -15.26
CA HIS A 32 -6.53 -5.48 -14.28
C HIS A 32 -6.08 -4.53 -13.17
N PHE A 33 -4.85 -4.67 -12.67
CA PHE A 33 -4.25 -3.73 -11.72
C PHE A 33 -4.23 -2.29 -12.26
N VAL A 34 -3.73 -2.08 -13.49
CA VAL A 34 -3.65 -0.73 -14.09
C VAL A 34 -5.05 -0.13 -14.28
N LEU A 35 -6.02 -0.92 -14.75
CA LEU A 35 -7.40 -0.46 -14.91
C LEU A 35 -8.01 -0.07 -13.54
N GLY A 36 -7.85 -0.92 -12.53
CA GLY A 36 -8.32 -0.62 -11.18
C GLY A 36 -7.64 0.62 -10.58
N ALA A 37 -6.35 0.82 -10.80
CA ALA A 37 -5.63 2.02 -10.36
C ALA A 37 -6.14 3.29 -11.06
N GLN A 38 -6.45 3.21 -12.35
CA GLN A 38 -7.07 4.32 -13.10
C GLN A 38 -8.46 4.65 -12.56
N LEU A 39 -9.29 3.64 -12.31
CA LEU A 39 -10.62 3.80 -11.74
C LEU A 39 -10.55 4.40 -10.33
N LEU A 40 -9.62 3.96 -9.48
CA LEU A 40 -9.41 4.52 -8.15
C LEU A 40 -8.95 5.99 -8.21
N SER A 41 -8.08 6.33 -9.16
CA SER A 41 -7.65 7.71 -9.39
C SER A 41 -8.81 8.60 -9.81
N GLN A 42 -9.66 8.13 -10.73
CA GLN A 42 -10.88 8.82 -11.15
C GLN A 42 -11.92 8.93 -10.03
N ALA A 43 -12.04 7.89 -9.21
CA ALA A 43 -12.91 7.90 -8.05
C ALA A 43 -12.58 9.10 -7.17
N ARG A 44 -11.29 9.28 -6.80
CA ARG A 44 -10.81 10.38 -5.94
C ARG A 44 -11.00 11.79 -6.50
N SER A 45 -11.22 11.95 -7.81
CA SER A 45 -11.35 13.25 -8.46
C SER A 45 -12.79 13.63 -8.83
N THR A 46 -13.73 12.69 -8.72
CA THR A 46 -15.13 12.87 -9.14
C THR A 46 -16.07 12.89 -7.93
N SER A 47 -17.31 13.34 -8.12
CA SER A 47 -18.33 13.28 -7.07
C SER A 47 -18.85 11.85 -6.84
N ASP A 48 -18.90 11.03 -7.89
CA ASP A 48 -19.33 9.62 -7.83
C ASP A 48 -18.19 8.68 -7.39
N ASN A 49 -17.61 8.99 -6.23
CA ASN A 49 -16.45 8.30 -5.67
C ASN A 49 -16.71 6.81 -5.41
N ARG A 50 -17.93 6.46 -4.95
CA ARG A 50 -18.22 5.11 -4.45
C ARG A 50 -18.40 4.08 -5.56
N SER A 51 -19.06 4.45 -6.66
CA SER A 51 -19.29 3.52 -7.78
C SER A 51 -17.97 3.15 -8.47
N LEU A 52 -17.12 4.15 -8.74
CA LEU A 52 -15.80 3.96 -9.35
C LEU A 52 -14.86 3.19 -8.41
N ALA A 53 -14.93 3.44 -7.10
CA ALA A 53 -14.20 2.67 -6.12
C ALA A 53 -14.64 1.19 -6.09
N ALA A 54 -15.94 0.90 -6.24
CA ALA A 54 -16.43 -0.47 -6.33
C ALA A 54 -15.88 -1.19 -7.58
N LEU A 55 -15.85 -0.50 -8.73
CA LEU A 55 -15.23 -1.04 -9.95
C LEU A 55 -13.73 -1.27 -9.78
N ALA A 56 -13.01 -0.34 -9.13
CA ALA A 56 -11.60 -0.50 -8.82
C ALA A 56 -11.33 -1.74 -7.94
N ALA A 57 -12.18 -1.97 -6.93
CA ALA A 57 -12.09 -3.16 -6.08
C ALA A 57 -12.33 -4.45 -6.89
N ALA A 58 -13.29 -4.46 -7.81
CA ALA A 58 -13.56 -5.61 -8.66
C ALA A 58 -12.40 -5.92 -9.64
N GLU A 59 -11.75 -4.89 -10.18
CA GLU A 59 -10.54 -5.06 -10.99
C GLU A 59 -9.36 -5.56 -10.14
N ALA A 60 -9.22 -5.08 -8.92
CA ALA A 60 -8.23 -5.59 -7.98
C ALA A 60 -8.46 -7.07 -7.64
N ASP A 61 -9.72 -7.50 -7.44
CA ASP A 61 -10.05 -8.92 -7.22
C ASP A 61 -9.68 -9.80 -8.42
N ARG A 62 -9.89 -9.31 -9.65
CA ARG A 62 -9.44 -10.00 -10.86
C ARG A 62 -7.91 -10.11 -10.90
N ALA A 63 -7.20 -9.04 -10.54
CA ALA A 63 -5.74 -9.08 -10.47
C ALA A 63 -5.23 -10.08 -9.42
N ILE A 64 -5.80 -10.06 -8.21
CA ILE A 64 -5.48 -10.99 -7.11
C ILE A 64 -5.77 -12.44 -7.51
N SER A 65 -6.87 -12.71 -8.22
CA SER A 65 -7.19 -14.07 -8.68
C SER A 65 -6.16 -14.65 -9.66
N LEU A 66 -5.43 -13.79 -10.37
CA LEU A 66 -4.42 -14.15 -11.35
C LEU A 66 -3.00 -14.17 -10.76
N ASP A 67 -2.71 -13.27 -9.82
CA ASP A 67 -1.44 -13.21 -9.09
C ASP A 67 -1.70 -12.88 -7.60
N PRO A 68 -1.99 -13.91 -6.76
CA PRO A 68 -2.32 -13.69 -5.35
C PRO A 68 -1.15 -13.17 -4.49
N ASN A 69 0.08 -13.29 -4.99
CA ASN A 69 1.29 -12.89 -4.28
C ASN A 69 1.75 -11.47 -4.65
N ASP A 70 0.99 -10.75 -5.48
CA ASP A 70 1.25 -9.35 -5.75
C ASP A 70 0.61 -8.47 -4.67
N ALA A 71 1.44 -7.93 -3.77
CA ALA A 71 0.97 -7.03 -2.71
C ALA A 71 0.32 -5.76 -3.26
N ALA A 72 0.74 -5.26 -4.43
CA ALA A 72 0.18 -4.04 -5.01
C ALA A 72 -1.32 -4.20 -5.32
N SER A 73 -1.73 -5.36 -5.82
CA SER A 73 -3.13 -5.67 -6.10
C SER A 73 -3.99 -5.72 -4.83
N HIS A 74 -3.46 -6.26 -3.72
CA HIS A 74 -4.12 -6.23 -2.42
C HIS A 74 -4.22 -4.80 -1.83
N ILE A 75 -3.16 -4.00 -1.96
CA ILE A 75 -3.17 -2.57 -1.55
C ILE A 75 -4.21 -1.80 -2.36
N LEU A 76 -4.29 -2.02 -3.68
CA LEU A 76 -5.27 -1.38 -4.54
C LEU A 76 -6.71 -1.68 -4.07
N LYS A 77 -6.98 -2.95 -3.75
CA LYS A 77 -8.26 -3.37 -3.18
C LYS A 77 -8.54 -2.66 -1.86
N ALA A 78 -7.55 -2.59 -0.95
CA ALA A 78 -7.70 -1.91 0.33
C ALA A 78 -8.09 -0.43 0.17
N LEU A 79 -7.38 0.29 -0.70
CA LEU A 79 -7.66 1.71 -0.97
C LEU A 79 -9.04 1.93 -1.59
N ALA A 80 -9.48 1.01 -2.46
CA ALA A 80 -10.80 1.06 -3.07
C ALA A 80 -11.91 0.76 -2.04
N LEU A 81 -11.72 -0.19 -1.13
CA LEU A 81 -12.66 -0.51 -0.06
C LEU A 81 -12.75 0.61 0.97
N GLU A 82 -11.63 1.24 1.31
CA GLU A 82 -11.60 2.40 2.19
C GLU A 82 -12.42 3.57 1.60
N LEU A 83 -12.26 3.87 0.30
CA LEU A 83 -13.02 4.94 -0.35
C LEU A 83 -14.53 4.65 -0.39
N GLN A 84 -14.92 3.37 -0.36
CA GLN A 84 -16.31 2.95 -0.20
C GLN A 84 -16.81 3.04 1.26
N GLY A 85 -15.91 3.18 2.23
CA GLY A 85 -16.21 3.19 3.66
C GLY A 85 -16.07 1.83 4.36
N PHE A 86 -15.68 0.78 3.64
CA PHE A 86 -15.53 -0.58 4.18
C PHE A 86 -14.17 -0.76 4.86
N ARG A 87 -13.94 -0.04 5.97
CA ARG A 87 -12.63 0.02 6.66
C ARG A 87 -12.13 -1.34 7.15
N THR A 88 -13.00 -2.19 7.69
CA THR A 88 -12.61 -3.55 8.14
C THR A 88 -12.12 -4.41 6.97
N SER A 89 -12.85 -4.43 5.85
CA SER A 89 -12.45 -5.19 4.66
C SER A 89 -11.20 -4.61 3.99
N ALA A 90 -11.00 -3.28 4.08
CA ALA A 90 -9.77 -2.64 3.65
C ALA A 90 -8.57 -3.09 4.49
N LEU A 91 -8.77 -3.21 5.81
CA LEU A 91 -7.76 -3.71 6.73
C LEU A 91 -7.36 -5.17 6.41
N ASP A 92 -8.34 -6.04 6.18
CA ASP A 92 -8.10 -7.44 5.77
C ASP A 92 -7.26 -7.52 4.49
N SER A 93 -7.51 -6.61 3.54
CA SER A 93 -6.76 -6.54 2.29
C SER A 93 -5.31 -6.06 2.50
N LEU A 94 -5.05 -5.16 3.45
CA LEU A 94 -3.69 -4.77 3.81
C LEU A 94 -2.94 -5.86 4.58
N ASP A 95 -3.63 -6.63 5.41
CA ASP A 95 -3.04 -7.81 6.07
C ASP A 95 -2.63 -8.85 5.03
N ALA A 96 -3.43 -9.06 3.97
CA ALA A 96 -3.05 -9.89 2.84
C ALA A 96 -1.82 -9.34 2.10
N ALA A 97 -1.77 -8.03 1.83
CA ALA A 97 -0.64 -7.36 1.17
C ALA A 97 0.68 -7.49 1.96
N LEU A 98 0.60 -7.42 3.28
CA LEU A 98 1.75 -7.50 4.20
C LEU A 98 2.07 -8.93 4.66
N SER A 99 1.39 -9.94 4.11
CA SER A 99 1.70 -11.35 4.37
C SER A 99 3.10 -11.73 3.88
N PRO A 100 3.77 -12.75 4.47
CA PRO A 100 5.13 -13.13 4.06
C PRO A 100 5.29 -13.53 2.58
N MET A 101 4.20 -13.93 1.92
CA MET A 101 4.20 -14.30 0.51
C MET A 101 4.08 -13.07 -0.38
N ALA A 102 3.14 -12.17 -0.08
CA ALA A 102 2.88 -10.98 -0.87
C ALA A 102 3.90 -9.85 -0.62
N ALA A 103 4.32 -9.64 0.63
CA ALA A 103 5.22 -8.56 1.00
C ALA A 103 6.60 -8.63 0.32
N LYS A 104 6.97 -9.79 -0.25
CA LYS A 104 8.19 -9.95 -1.06
C LYS A 104 8.16 -9.16 -2.37
N SER A 105 6.97 -8.78 -2.85
CA SER A 105 6.84 -7.96 -4.06
C SER A 105 6.98 -6.47 -3.79
N LEU A 106 7.03 -6.04 -2.52
CA LEU A 106 7.18 -4.63 -2.13
C LEU A 106 8.66 -4.28 -1.93
N SER A 107 9.04 -3.07 -2.35
CA SER A 107 10.26 -2.42 -1.88
C SER A 107 10.14 -2.01 -0.40
N GLY A 108 11.25 -1.59 0.22
CA GLY A 108 11.25 -1.10 1.60
C GLY A 108 10.30 0.07 1.80
N ASP A 109 10.36 1.05 0.91
CA ASP A 109 9.54 2.26 0.96
C ASP A 109 8.05 1.94 0.76
N GLU A 110 7.71 1.10 -0.23
CA GLU A 110 6.33 0.67 -0.49
C GLU A 110 5.76 -0.15 0.68
N ARG A 111 6.60 -0.97 1.32
CA ARG A 111 6.23 -1.69 2.54
C ARG A 111 6.00 -0.72 3.70
N GLY A 112 6.82 0.33 3.83
CA GLY A 112 6.61 1.41 4.78
C GLY A 112 5.26 2.10 4.56
N ASP A 113 4.94 2.48 3.32
CA ASP A 113 3.65 3.09 2.97
C ASP A 113 2.46 2.17 3.28
N ALA A 114 2.58 0.87 3.00
CA ALA A 114 1.54 -0.11 3.30
C ALA A 114 1.33 -0.29 4.83
N LEU A 115 2.42 -0.29 5.61
CA LEU A 115 2.36 -0.37 7.08
C LEU A 115 1.71 0.88 7.68
N TYR A 116 2.12 2.08 7.23
CA TYR A 116 1.45 3.33 7.61
C TYR A 116 -0.05 3.27 7.31
N LYS A 117 -0.41 2.81 6.11
CA LYS A 117 -1.82 2.73 5.72
C LYS A 117 -2.61 1.75 6.56
N ARG A 118 -2.00 0.63 6.94
CA ARG A 118 -2.60 -0.36 7.83
C ARG A 118 -2.82 0.20 9.23
N ALA A 119 -1.82 0.90 9.77
CA ALA A 119 -1.93 1.56 11.07
C ALA A 119 -3.04 2.60 11.11
N GLU A 120 -3.15 3.43 10.07
CA GLU A 120 -4.21 4.43 9.92
C GLU A 120 -5.61 3.79 10.00
N LEU A 121 -5.81 2.66 9.32
CA LEU A 121 -7.06 1.91 9.38
C LEU A 121 -7.29 1.23 10.74
N ARG A 122 -6.24 0.68 11.38
CA ARG A 122 -6.35 0.10 12.73
C ARG A 122 -6.80 1.12 13.75
N VAL A 123 -6.22 2.32 13.72
CA VAL A 123 -6.63 3.44 14.59
C VAL A 123 -8.08 3.83 14.31
N ALA A 124 -8.48 3.92 13.04
CA ALA A 124 -9.84 4.30 12.65
C ALA A 124 -10.93 3.27 12.98
N VAL A 125 -10.58 1.97 13.07
CA VAL A 125 -11.54 0.88 13.35
C VAL A 125 -11.56 0.48 14.84
N GLY A 126 -10.40 0.43 15.49
CA GLY A 126 -10.22 -0.21 16.80
C GLY A 126 -10.12 0.73 18.00
N GLY A 127 -10.08 2.05 17.82
CA GLY A 127 -10.11 3.04 18.90
C GLY A 127 -8.95 3.01 19.92
N GLY A 128 -7.95 2.11 19.76
CA GLY A 128 -6.97 1.83 20.81
C GLY A 128 -5.64 1.25 20.33
N GLY A 129 -5.14 1.65 19.16
CA GLY A 129 -3.72 1.52 18.78
C GLY A 129 -3.07 0.12 18.71
N GLY A 130 -3.79 -0.96 19.04
CA GLY A 130 -3.23 -2.32 19.06
C GLY A 130 -2.74 -2.75 17.67
N GLY A 131 -1.43 -3.01 17.54
CA GLY A 131 -0.79 -3.30 16.27
C GLY A 131 -0.48 -2.08 15.41
N ALA A 132 -1.03 -0.89 15.72
CA ALA A 132 -0.79 0.33 14.95
C ALA A 132 0.56 0.95 15.29
N VAL A 133 0.96 0.92 16.57
CA VAL A 133 2.28 1.41 17.01
C VAL A 133 3.39 0.61 16.34
N GLU A 134 3.30 -0.72 16.33
CA GLU A 134 4.29 -1.59 15.70
C GLU A 134 4.41 -1.32 14.19
N ASP A 135 3.26 -1.16 13.51
CA ASP A 135 3.22 -0.82 12.10
C ASP A 135 3.87 0.54 11.82
N LEU A 136 3.60 1.55 12.66
CA LEU A 136 4.14 2.90 12.48
C LEU A 136 5.63 2.97 12.78
N VAL A 137 6.11 2.28 13.81
CA VAL A 137 7.55 2.18 14.13
C VAL A 137 8.29 1.51 12.97
N GLU A 138 7.75 0.43 12.41
CA GLU A 138 8.37 -0.21 11.25
C GLU A 138 8.25 0.67 9.99
N SER A 139 7.12 1.35 9.81
CA SER A 139 6.91 2.29 8.70
C SER A 139 7.95 3.40 8.69
N VAL A 140 8.17 4.08 9.83
CA VAL A 140 9.14 5.20 9.89
C VAL A 140 10.58 4.72 9.83
N ARG A 141 10.85 3.47 10.23
CA ARG A 141 12.17 2.84 10.07
C ARG A 141 12.46 2.53 8.61
N LEU A 142 11.47 2.05 7.86
CA LEU A 142 11.61 1.77 6.43
C LEU A 142 11.58 3.06 5.59
N LYS A 143 10.75 4.02 5.99
CA LYS A 143 10.50 5.26 5.27
C LYS A 143 10.37 6.44 6.25
N GLY A 144 11.50 7.08 6.53
CA GLY A 144 11.64 8.17 7.50
C GLY A 144 11.24 9.55 6.99
N ASP A 145 10.62 9.68 5.81
CA ASP A 145 10.21 10.95 5.20
C ASP A 145 8.69 11.19 5.25
N ASN A 146 7.95 10.34 5.97
CA ASN A 146 6.50 10.45 6.13
C ASN A 146 6.13 11.13 7.46
N ALA A 147 5.96 12.47 7.43
CA ALA A 147 5.56 13.25 8.60
C ALA A 147 4.21 12.81 9.19
N LYS A 148 3.29 12.30 8.37
CA LYS A 148 1.98 11.79 8.84
C LYS A 148 2.13 10.52 9.66
N ALA A 149 3.05 9.63 9.28
CA ALA A 149 3.35 8.44 10.06
C ALA A 149 3.92 8.79 11.45
N TYR A 150 4.84 9.75 11.52
CA TYR A 150 5.38 10.23 12.80
C TYR A 150 4.31 10.87 13.69
N ALA A 151 3.42 11.70 13.13
CA ALA A 151 2.33 12.27 13.94
C ALA A 151 1.34 11.22 14.41
N LEU A 152 0.93 10.29 13.54
CA LEU A 152 0.01 9.24 13.94
C LEU A 152 0.63 8.34 15.02
N LEU A 153 1.96 8.13 14.96
CA LEU A 153 2.70 7.45 16.02
C LEU A 153 2.65 8.24 17.34
N GLY A 154 2.80 9.57 17.27
CA GLY A 154 2.61 10.47 18.41
C GLY A 154 1.21 10.37 19.02
N GLU A 155 0.16 10.36 18.20
CA GLU A 155 -1.23 10.20 18.64
C GLU A 155 -1.46 8.84 19.31
N CYS A 156 -0.86 7.78 18.76
CA CYS A 156 -0.90 6.45 19.37
C CYS A 156 -0.16 6.41 20.70
N TYR A 157 0.97 7.13 20.84
CA TYR A 157 1.67 7.22 22.12
C TYR A 157 0.91 8.07 23.14
N GLU A 158 0.31 9.19 22.75
CA GLU A 158 -0.54 10.00 23.63
C GLU A 158 -1.72 9.20 24.18
N SER A 159 -2.43 8.46 23.31
CA SER A 159 -3.58 7.64 23.73
C SER A 159 -3.20 6.49 24.67
N ASN A 160 -1.95 6.03 24.60
CA ASN A 160 -1.37 5.04 25.52
C ASN A 160 -0.72 5.66 26.78
N GLY A 161 -0.79 6.99 26.97
CA GLY A 161 -0.19 7.68 28.12
C GLY A 161 1.34 7.83 28.04
N LEU A 162 1.96 7.49 26.92
CA LEU A 162 3.40 7.54 26.68
C LEU A 162 3.83 8.94 26.21
N ARG A 163 3.77 9.91 27.13
CA ARG A 163 3.92 11.35 26.81
C ARG A 163 5.31 11.71 26.24
N LEU A 164 6.37 11.05 26.70
CA LEU A 164 7.74 11.34 26.25
C LEU A 164 7.96 10.83 24.82
N GLU A 165 7.48 9.63 24.53
CA GLU A 165 7.52 9.00 23.22
C GLU A 165 6.66 9.77 22.22
N ALA A 166 5.48 10.22 22.65
CA ALA A 166 4.61 11.08 21.84
C ALA A 166 5.31 12.37 21.44
N ARG A 167 5.91 13.08 22.41
CA ARG A 167 6.67 14.31 22.15
C ARG A 167 7.76 14.09 21.10
N ARG A 168 8.57 13.04 21.25
CA ARG A 168 9.63 12.70 20.29
C ARG A 168 9.07 12.44 18.89
N ALA A 169 7.99 11.67 18.79
CA ALA A 169 7.36 11.38 17.51
C ALA A 169 6.83 12.64 16.81
N TYR A 170 6.24 13.59 17.54
CA TYR A 170 5.84 14.88 16.97
C TYR A 170 7.01 15.79 16.58
N GLU A 171 8.09 15.79 17.36
CA GLU A 171 9.33 16.48 17.00
C GLU A 171 9.94 15.91 15.71
N ASP A 172 9.92 14.59 15.55
CA ASP A 172 10.37 13.92 14.32
C ASP A 172 9.46 14.29 13.13
N ALA A 173 8.14 14.37 13.35
CA ALA A 173 7.20 14.84 12.32
C ALA A 173 7.52 16.26 11.85
N LEU A 174 7.89 17.16 12.78
CA LEU A 174 8.32 18.53 12.45
C LEU A 174 9.72 18.59 11.82
N ARG A 175 10.61 17.63 12.11
CA ARG A 175 11.90 17.52 11.42
C ARG A 175 11.72 17.16 9.94
N VAL A 176 10.77 16.27 9.65
CA VAL A 176 10.42 15.88 8.29
C VAL A 176 9.64 17.00 7.58
N GLN A 177 8.65 17.58 8.26
CA GLN A 177 7.83 18.68 7.73
C GLN A 177 7.67 19.79 8.78
N PRO A 178 8.50 20.85 8.74
CA PRO A 178 8.49 21.93 9.75
C PRO A 178 7.17 22.67 9.92
N ASN A 179 6.32 22.66 8.88
CA ASN A 179 5.01 23.32 8.85
C ASN A 179 3.86 22.33 9.05
N TYR A 180 4.07 21.25 9.81
CA TYR A 180 3.02 20.29 10.07
C TYR A 180 2.18 20.67 11.31
N ASP A 181 1.05 21.33 11.06
CA ASP A 181 0.22 21.94 12.11
C ASP A 181 -0.24 20.95 13.19
N LEU A 182 -0.57 19.72 12.80
CA LEU A 182 -1.00 18.68 13.73
C LEU A 182 0.07 18.43 14.80
N ALA A 183 1.32 18.23 14.38
CA ALA A 183 2.43 17.97 15.29
C ALA A 183 2.77 19.21 16.17
N ARG A 184 2.71 20.41 15.61
CA ARG A 184 2.93 21.66 16.36
C ARG A 184 1.88 21.85 17.45
N ASN A 185 0.61 21.66 17.10
CA ASN A 185 -0.50 21.76 18.05
C ASN A 185 -0.41 20.67 19.12
N ALA A 186 0.00 19.46 18.76
CA ALA A 186 0.17 18.37 19.72
C ALA A 186 1.29 18.65 20.73
N LEU A 187 2.45 19.15 20.28
CA LEU A 187 3.52 19.54 21.18
C LEU A 187 3.10 20.63 22.17
N ALA A 188 2.36 21.65 21.71
CA ALA A 188 1.83 22.70 22.59
C ALA A 188 0.84 22.17 23.66
N ARG A 189 0.13 21.07 23.38
CA ARG A 189 -0.72 20.38 24.39
C ARG A 189 0.09 19.52 25.36
N LEU A 190 1.26 19.06 24.94
CA LEU A 190 2.15 18.18 25.71
C LEU A 190 3.20 18.93 26.54
N GLU A 191 3.27 20.25 26.41
CA GLU A 191 3.93 21.16 27.37
C GLU A 191 3.15 21.24 28.69
#